data_AF-A0A2E2Q798-F1
#
_entry.id   AF-A0A2E2Q798-F1
#
_cell.length_a   1.000
_cell.length_b   1.000
_cell.length_c   1.000
_cell.angle_alpha   90.00
_cell.angle_beta   90.00
_cell.angle_gamma   90.00
#
_symmetry.space_group_name_H-M   'P 1'
#
loop_
_entity.id
_entity.type
_entity.pdbx_description
1 polymer ?
#
loop_
_entity_poly.entity_id
_entity_poly.type
_entity_poly.pdbx_seq_one_letter_code
_entity_poly.pdbx_strand_id
1 'polypeptide(L)'
;MAGGYGRGAGIPLKDRVRVDEGTGASAAPATAVGPEHPGRHCWVSVPVDASQPRPGLLLEWRRAGHLWEGRVVYVAQLRPGRWATVEEWVPAELLSTE
;
A
#
# COMPACT_ATOMS: atom_id res chain seq x y z
N MET A 1 2.83 26.86 23.83
CA MET A 1 3.93 26.19 23.12
C MET A 1 3.46 25.94 21.69
N ALA A 2 3.83 26.81 20.75
CA ALA A 2 3.48 26.69 19.33
C ALA A 2 4.79 26.50 18.55
N GLY A 3 4.97 25.32 17.96
CA GLY A 3 6.09 25.05 17.06
C GLY A 3 5.83 25.75 15.73
N GLY A 4 6.68 26.72 15.39
CA GLY A 4 6.54 27.54 14.20
C GLY A 4 6.89 26.78 12.92
N TYR A 5 6.00 26.80 11.94
CA TYR A 5 6.33 26.52 10.55
C TYR A 5 7.13 27.71 10.02
N GLY A 6 8.39 27.47 9.62
CA GLY A 6 9.28 28.51 9.14
C GLY A 6 8.66 29.27 7.97
N ARG A 7 8.72 30.61 8.02
CA ARG A 7 8.40 31.50 6.89
C ARG A 7 9.51 31.44 5.84
N GLY A 8 9.74 30.26 5.27
CA GLY A 8 10.63 30.09 4.14
C GLY A 8 9.84 30.34 2.85
N ALA A 9 10.24 31.35 2.08
CA ALA A 9 9.73 31.62 0.73
C ALA A 9 10.23 30.55 -0.26
N GLY A 10 9.88 29.29 -0.02
CA GLY A 10 10.27 28.15 -0.84
C GLY A 10 9.09 27.26 -1.20
N ILE A 11 9.20 26.55 -2.32
CA ILE A 11 8.19 25.61 -2.82
C ILE A 11 7.82 24.62 -1.69
N PRO A 12 6.53 24.45 -1.34
CA PRO A 12 6.10 23.50 -0.31
C PRO A 12 6.54 22.07 -0.63
N LEU A 13 6.73 21.23 0.40
CA LEU A 13 7.29 19.88 0.22
C LEU A 13 6.51 19.03 -0.79
N LYS A 14 5.18 19.12 -0.77
CA LYS A 14 4.28 18.43 -1.71
C LYS A 14 4.43 18.89 -3.18
N ASP A 15 4.94 20.11 -3.38
CA ASP A 15 5.07 20.75 -4.69
C ASP A 15 6.50 20.62 -5.24
N ARG A 16 7.44 20.04 -4.48
CA ARG A 16 8.82 19.76 -4.91
C ARG A 16 8.86 18.46 -5.71
N VAL A 17 8.26 18.44 -6.88
CA VAL A 17 8.50 17.39 -7.87
C VAL A 17 9.75 17.76 -8.66
N ARG A 18 10.74 16.87 -8.71
CA ARG A 18 11.92 17.06 -9.55
C ARG A 18 11.48 16.90 -11.00
N VAL A 19 11.28 18.01 -11.71
CA VAL A 19 11.19 18.00 -13.17
C VAL A 19 12.62 17.79 -13.66
N ASP A 20 12.91 16.61 -14.20
CA ASP A 20 14.23 16.29 -14.74
C ASP A 20 14.39 17.02 -16.07
N GLU A 21 14.97 18.23 -16.02
CA GLU A 21 15.16 19.07 -17.19
C GLU A 21 16.47 18.66 -17.88
N GLY A 22 16.33 17.70 -18.81
CA GLY A 22 17.31 17.44 -19.86
C GLY A 22 18.07 16.13 -19.72
N THR A 23 17.58 15.05 -20.33
CA THR A 23 18.11 14.49 -21.59
C THR A 23 17.13 13.42 -22.08
N GLY A 24 16.73 13.49 -23.35
CA GLY A 24 15.81 12.54 -23.97
C GLY A 24 16.32 11.11 -23.94
N ALA A 25 15.78 10.34 -23.01
CA ALA A 25 15.37 8.96 -23.18
C ALA A 25 14.28 8.77 -22.13
N SER A 26 13.09 8.34 -22.54
CA SER A 26 12.15 7.73 -21.61
C SER A 26 12.87 6.50 -21.06
N ALA A 27 13.61 6.67 -19.96
CA ALA A 27 14.09 5.55 -19.19
C ALA A 27 12.83 4.88 -18.70
N ALA A 28 12.43 3.79 -19.38
CA ALA A 28 11.50 2.83 -18.83
C ALA A 28 11.86 2.67 -17.35
N PRO A 29 10.88 2.72 -16.44
CA PRO A 29 11.16 2.74 -15.01
C PRO A 29 12.16 1.64 -14.76
N ALA A 30 13.38 2.02 -14.36
CA ALA A 30 14.39 1.05 -14.01
C ALA A 30 13.70 0.17 -12.99
N THR A 31 13.45 -1.10 -13.34
CA THR A 31 12.90 -2.08 -12.41
C THR A 31 13.88 -2.08 -11.28
N ALA A 32 13.54 -1.38 -10.20
CA ALA A 32 14.40 -1.24 -9.06
C ALA A 32 14.53 -2.66 -8.52
N VAL A 33 15.63 -3.34 -8.86
CA VAL A 33 16.06 -4.57 -8.22
C VAL A 33 16.64 -4.16 -6.87
N GLY A 34 15.77 -3.55 -6.05
CA GLY A 34 15.98 -3.48 -4.62
C GLY A 34 15.91 -4.89 -4.05
N PRO A 35 16.36 -5.11 -2.81
CA PRO A 35 16.14 -6.38 -2.14
C PRO A 35 14.66 -6.77 -2.30
N GLU A 36 14.39 -8.00 -2.78
CA GLU A 36 13.02 -8.52 -2.91
C GLU A 36 12.43 -8.56 -1.50
N HIS A 37 11.77 -7.47 -1.10
CA HIS A 37 10.93 -7.49 0.07
C HIS A 37 9.80 -8.49 -0.25
N PRO A 38 9.51 -9.44 0.64
CA PRO A 38 8.59 -10.53 0.34
C PRO A 38 7.16 -10.05 0.16
N GLY A 39 6.83 -8.85 0.65
CA GLY A 39 5.48 -8.35 0.57
C GLY A 39 5.10 -7.88 -0.83
N ARG A 40 3.85 -8.10 -1.20
CA ARG A 40 3.30 -7.77 -2.52
C ARG A 40 2.03 -6.97 -2.32
N HIS A 41 1.84 -5.92 -3.13
CA HIS A 41 0.55 -5.23 -3.16
C HIS A 41 -0.51 -6.20 -3.68
N CYS A 42 -1.66 -6.19 -3.03
CA CYS A 42 -2.80 -6.98 -3.44
C CYS A 42 -4.09 -6.21 -3.22
N TRP A 43 -5.15 -6.67 -3.87
CA TRP A 43 -6.51 -6.26 -3.59
C TRP A 43 -7.18 -7.31 -2.71
N VAL A 44 -7.81 -6.86 -1.62
CA VAL A 44 -8.69 -7.67 -0.78
C VAL A 44 -10.11 -7.49 -1.31
N SER A 45 -10.67 -8.55 -1.89
CA SER A 45 -11.97 -8.49 -2.56
C SER A 45 -13.15 -8.33 -1.59
N VAL A 46 -13.04 -8.93 -0.40
CA VAL A 46 -14.05 -8.90 0.65
C VAL A 46 -13.39 -8.48 1.96
N PRO A 47 -13.27 -7.16 2.25
CA PRO A 47 -12.70 -6.69 3.51
C PRO A 47 -13.64 -6.99 4.69
N VAL A 48 -13.09 -7.01 5.91
CA VAL A 48 -13.82 -7.31 7.16
C VAL A 48 -14.96 -6.34 7.46
N ASP A 49 -14.91 -5.12 6.93
CA ASP A 49 -15.97 -4.12 7.04
C ASP A 49 -17.07 -4.27 5.96
N ALA A 50 -17.03 -5.36 5.17
CA ALA A 50 -17.96 -5.70 4.10
C ALA A 50 -18.18 -4.59 3.05
N SER A 51 -17.19 -3.71 2.90
CA SER A 51 -17.23 -2.63 1.91
C SER A 51 -16.64 -3.07 0.56
N GLN A 52 -16.37 -2.10 -0.31
CA GLN A 52 -15.76 -2.35 -1.62
C GLN A 52 -14.33 -2.93 -1.48
N PRO A 53 -13.83 -3.63 -2.51
CA PRO A 53 -12.47 -4.12 -2.54
C PRO A 53 -11.45 -3.04 -2.17
N ARG A 54 -10.37 -3.44 -1.49
CA ARG A 54 -9.43 -2.48 -0.93
C ARG A 54 -7.97 -2.87 -1.19
N PRO A 55 -7.06 -1.90 -1.40
CA PRO A 55 -5.64 -2.20 -1.44
C PRO A 55 -5.17 -2.71 -0.08
N GLY A 56 -4.27 -3.69 -0.13
CA GLY A 56 -3.57 -4.26 1.00
C GLY A 56 -2.14 -4.65 0.64
N LEU A 57 -1.41 -5.08 1.66
CA LEU A 57 -0.06 -5.60 1.56
C LEU A 57 -0.07 -7.06 2.03
N LEU A 58 0.09 -7.99 1.09
CA LEU A 58 0.32 -9.39 1.38
C LEU A 58 1.73 -9.55 1.95
N LEU A 59 1.85 -10.17 3.13
CA LEU A 59 3.11 -10.34 3.85
C LEU A 59 3.69 -11.74 3.69
N GLU A 60 2.84 -12.76 3.77
CA GLU A 60 3.25 -14.18 3.72
C GLU A 60 2.08 -15.09 3.34
N TRP A 61 2.39 -16.31 2.91
CA TRP A 61 1.44 -17.36 2.60
C TRP A 61 1.50 -18.49 3.63
N ARG A 62 0.35 -19.08 3.97
CA ARG A 62 0.27 -20.34 4.72
C ARG A 62 -0.70 -21.33 4.09
N ARG A 63 -0.51 -22.59 4.44
CA ARG A 63 -1.48 -23.66 4.13
C ARG A 63 -2.50 -23.78 5.27
N ALA A 64 -3.78 -23.77 4.93
CA ALA A 64 -4.90 -24.03 5.84
C ALA A 64 -5.69 -25.23 5.30
N GLY A 65 -5.30 -26.44 5.71
CA GLY A 65 -5.79 -27.68 5.11
C GLY A 65 -5.40 -27.79 3.63
N HIS A 66 -6.38 -27.81 2.73
CA HIS A 66 -6.16 -27.87 1.28
C HIS A 66 -6.17 -26.49 0.60
N LEU A 67 -6.44 -25.42 1.36
CA LEU A 67 -6.52 -24.04 0.87
C LEU A 67 -5.26 -23.25 1.23
N TRP A 68 -5.03 -22.17 0.48
CA TRP A 68 -3.96 -21.20 0.74
C TRP A 68 -4.58 -19.94 1.33
N GLU A 69 -3.91 -19.37 2.33
CA GLU A 69 -4.28 -18.07 2.89
C GLU A 69 -3.08 -17.15 2.86
N GLY A 70 -3.32 -15.88 2.52
CA GLY A 70 -2.33 -14.81 2.60
C GLY A 70 -2.54 -13.99 3.86
N ARG A 71 -1.48 -13.69 4.60
CA ARG A 71 -1.53 -12.74 5.71
C ARG A 71 -1.44 -11.34 5.12
N VAL A 72 -2.50 -10.56 5.25
CA VAL A 72 -2.62 -9.25 4.60
C VAL A 72 -2.82 -8.16 5.63
N VAL A 73 -2.12 -7.04 5.44
CA VAL A 73 -2.36 -5.80 6.17
C VAL A 73 -3.10 -4.82 5.27
N TYR A 74 -4.22 -4.27 5.74
CA TYR A 74 -4.99 -3.26 5.03
C TYR A 74 -5.76 -2.36 6.03
N VAL A 75 -6.47 -1.33 5.55
CA VAL A 75 -7.26 -0.44 6.42
C VAL A 75 -8.75 -0.76 6.34
N ALA A 76 -9.50 -0.70 7.43
CA ALA A 76 -10.95 -0.95 7.41
C ALA A 76 -11.68 -0.05 8.42
N GLN A 77 -12.97 0.18 8.20
CA GLN A 77 -13.85 0.84 9.16
C GLN A 77 -14.47 -0.19 10.11
N LEU A 78 -13.78 -0.50 11.21
CA LEU A 78 -14.28 -1.46 12.20
C LEU A 78 -15.49 -0.93 13.00
N ARG A 79 -15.66 0.39 13.03
CA ARG A 79 -16.86 1.07 13.53
C ARG A 79 -17.17 2.26 12.61
N PRO A 80 -18.42 2.75 12.58
CA PRO A 80 -18.78 3.90 11.74
C PRO A 80 -17.83 5.09 11.97
N GLY A 81 -17.17 5.53 10.89
CA GLY A 81 -16.23 6.66 10.92
C GLY A 81 -14.91 6.40 11.64
N ARG A 82 -14.63 5.17 12.08
CA ARG A 82 -13.38 4.80 12.76
C ARG A 82 -12.58 3.80 11.93
N TRP A 83 -11.56 4.33 11.28
CA TRP A 83 -10.56 3.56 10.54
C TRP A 83 -9.55 2.90 11.48
N ALA A 84 -9.15 1.69 11.13
CA ALA A 84 -8.09 0.94 11.79
C ALA A 84 -7.28 0.14 10.77
N THR A 85 -6.05 -0.21 11.13
CA THR A 85 -5.27 -1.23 10.42
C THR A 85 -5.76 -2.60 10.85
N VAL A 86 -6.01 -3.47 9.87
CA VAL A 86 -6.38 -4.86 10.05
C VAL A 86 -5.25 -5.71 9.52
N GLU A 87 -4.91 -6.76 10.27
CA GLU A 87 -4.00 -7.80 9.85
C GLU A 87 -4.72 -9.15 10.04
N GLU A 88 -4.95 -9.87 8.95
CA GLU A 88 -5.65 -11.15 8.99
C GLU A 88 -5.18 -12.11 7.91
N TRP A 89 -5.54 -13.39 8.07
CA TRP A 89 -5.36 -14.41 7.05
C TRP A 89 -6.58 -14.44 6.13
N VAL A 90 -6.38 -14.16 4.85
CA VAL A 90 -7.43 -14.08 3.83
C VAL A 90 -7.26 -15.25 2.84
N PRO A 91 -8.33 -15.98 2.50
CA PRO A 91 -8.28 -17.00 1.44
C PRO A 91 -7.70 -16.45 0.14
N ALA A 92 -6.84 -17.24 -0.52
CA ALA A 92 -6.14 -16.82 -1.73
C ALA A 92 -7.08 -16.39 -2.85
N GLU A 93 -8.26 -17.01 -2.96
CA GLU A 93 -9.31 -16.67 -3.93
C GLU A 93 -9.93 -15.28 -3.73
N LEU A 94 -9.72 -14.65 -2.57
CA LEU A 94 -10.18 -13.29 -2.28
C LEU A 94 -9.07 -12.24 -2.48
N LEU A 95 -7.86 -12.68 -2.85
CA LEU A 95 -6.71 -11.83 -3.10
C LEU A 95 -6.37 -11.79 -4.59
N SER A 96 -6.13 -10.60 -5.14
CA SER A 96 -5.60 -10.44 -6.49
C SER A 96 -4.39 -9.50 -6.50
N THR A 97 -3.45 -9.74 -7.41
CA THR A 97 -2.36 -8.82 -7.73
C THR A 97 -2.74 -8.08 -9.00
N GLU A 98 -2.47 -6.77 -9.08
CA GLU A 98 -2.58 -6.03 -10.36
C GLU A 98 -1.58 -6.55 -11.41
#